data_AF-A0A1I4ZY11-F1
#
_entry.id   AF-A0A1I4ZY11-F1
#
_cell.length_a   1.000
_cell.length_b   1.000
_cell.length_c   1.000
_cell.angle_alpha   90.00
_cell.angle_beta   90.00
_cell.angle_gamma   90.00
#
_symmetry.space_group_name_H-M   'P 1'
#
loop_
_entity.id
_entity.type
_entity.pdbx_description
1 polymer ?
#
loop_
_entity_poly.entity_id
_entity_poly.type
_entity_poly.pdbx_seq_one_letter_code
_entity_poly.pdbx_strand_id
1 'polypeptide(L)'
;MKLDPRGVFLTFNLKWKIEKYIHEIGLNANYPQYVTTSLYHKGLKMSNPEFLYKFYAPENYNFESLENPYLYFGDPSDFNDTFDCVISENSYIEKFLDNKYLENIGICNFSIEKTNQMWAYYAEKNKGFAVKFKNNKLFLPYGDNIAIKSHVLYLNNDIPDHPNLIETLKSLEDKHAPDPVKGWQHQVLFHHDLCRKNTSYTWESEYRFITFNREEIKRQMTLNPTTIDSIYIGHKMSKDNLERLKSIVINFSHVKVFLSVPNPKSQKLEDIKIKDLNRLVYDQNRIKLI
;
A
#
# COMPACT_ATOMS: atom_id res chain seq x y z
N MET A 1 3.33 -22.94 -1.94
CA MET A 1 4.25 -23.52 -2.94
C MET A 1 5.23 -22.44 -3.40
N LYS A 2 6.54 -22.71 -3.55
CA LYS A 2 7.50 -21.69 -4.04
C LYS A 2 7.37 -21.55 -5.57
N LEU A 3 6.71 -20.49 -6.03
CA LEU A 3 6.65 -20.14 -7.45
C LEU A 3 8.07 -19.86 -7.98
N ASP A 4 8.45 -20.45 -9.13
CA ASP A 4 9.68 -20.07 -9.82
C ASP A 4 9.47 -18.69 -10.49
N PRO A 5 10.16 -17.63 -10.06
CA PRO A 5 10.04 -16.30 -10.67
C PRO A 5 10.54 -16.25 -12.13
N ARG A 6 11.17 -17.31 -12.62
CA ARG A 6 11.58 -17.47 -14.02
C ARG A 6 10.68 -18.41 -14.82
N GLY A 7 9.65 -18.97 -14.19
CA GLY A 7 8.67 -19.80 -14.89
C GLY A 7 7.91 -18.97 -15.91
N VAL A 8 7.79 -19.49 -17.13
CA VAL A 8 6.87 -18.94 -18.13
C VAL A 8 5.50 -19.53 -17.82
N PHE A 9 4.60 -18.70 -17.33
CA PHE A 9 3.23 -19.10 -17.06
C PHE A 9 2.31 -18.51 -18.12
N LEU A 10 1.26 -19.23 -18.48
CA LEU A 10 0.22 -18.71 -19.34
C LEU A 10 -0.51 -17.59 -18.59
N THR A 11 -0.32 -16.35 -19.04
CA THR A 11 -0.92 -15.16 -18.44
C THR A 11 -1.82 -14.48 -19.45
N PHE A 12 -3.07 -14.25 -19.06
CA PHE A 12 -4.01 -13.45 -19.82
C PHE A 12 -3.91 -12.00 -19.38
N ASN A 13 -3.62 -11.09 -20.31
CA ASN A 13 -3.47 -9.66 -20.02
C ASN A 13 -4.70 -8.91 -20.49
N LEU A 14 -5.40 -8.29 -19.53
CA LEU A 14 -6.56 -7.44 -19.77
C LEU A 14 -6.18 -5.98 -19.63
N LYS A 15 -6.71 -5.14 -20.51
CA LYS A 15 -6.51 -3.70 -20.48
C LYS A 15 -7.82 -2.96 -20.65
N TRP A 16 -8.02 -1.93 -19.84
CA TRP A 16 -9.11 -0.99 -20.02
C TRP A 16 -8.63 0.44 -19.74
N LYS A 17 -9.20 1.38 -20.47
CA LYS A 17 -8.87 2.81 -20.39
C LYS A 17 -9.89 3.55 -19.54
N ILE A 18 -9.39 4.44 -18.68
CA ILE A 18 -10.17 5.41 -17.91
C ILE A 18 -9.44 6.75 -17.88
N GLU A 19 -10.10 7.82 -18.33
CA GLU A 19 -9.48 9.13 -18.56
C GLU A 19 -8.11 9.03 -19.31
N LYS A 20 -7.04 9.46 -18.63
CA LYS A 20 -5.64 9.48 -19.08
C LYS A 20 -4.86 8.22 -18.69
N TYR A 21 -5.52 7.25 -18.05
CA TYR A 21 -4.92 6.02 -17.57
C TYR A 21 -5.34 4.81 -18.40
N ILE A 22 -4.47 3.82 -18.43
CA ILE A 22 -4.79 2.46 -18.88
C ILE A 22 -4.40 1.52 -17.75
N HIS A 23 -5.35 0.74 -17.25
CA HIS A 23 -5.06 -0.40 -16.41
C HIS A 23 -4.60 -1.56 -17.27
N GLU A 24 -3.67 -2.33 -16.72
CA GLU A 24 -3.34 -3.65 -17.19
C GLU A 24 -3.32 -4.59 -15.99
N ILE A 25 -4.03 -5.71 -16.11
CA ILE A 25 -4.03 -6.79 -15.13
C ILE A 25 -3.68 -8.09 -15.86
N GLY A 26 -2.67 -8.79 -15.36
CA GLY A 26 -2.21 -10.07 -15.86
C GLY A 26 -2.69 -11.16 -14.94
N LEU A 27 -3.53 -12.04 -15.45
CA LEU A 27 -4.19 -13.14 -14.76
C LEU A 27 -3.49 -14.45 -15.12
N ASN A 28 -2.91 -15.13 -14.14
CA ASN A 28 -2.15 -16.34 -14.38
C ASN A 28 -3.07 -17.57 -14.39
N ALA A 29 -3.06 -18.34 -15.48
CA ALA A 29 -3.94 -19.49 -15.66
C ALA A 29 -3.58 -20.67 -14.74
N ASN A 30 -2.30 -20.81 -14.38
CA ASN A 30 -1.82 -21.88 -13.50
C ASN A 30 -1.88 -21.49 -12.02
N TYR A 31 -1.85 -20.18 -11.74
CA TYR A 31 -1.87 -19.60 -10.40
C TYR A 31 -2.87 -18.46 -10.33
N PRO A 32 -4.18 -18.75 -10.27
CA PRO A 32 -5.23 -17.73 -10.28
C PRO A 32 -5.09 -16.66 -9.20
N GLN A 33 -4.48 -16.99 -8.06
CA GLN A 33 -4.18 -16.06 -6.97
C GLN A 33 -3.05 -15.07 -7.33
N TYR A 34 -2.26 -15.38 -8.35
CA TYR A 34 -1.16 -14.55 -8.82
C TYR A 34 -1.65 -13.57 -9.89
N VAL A 35 -1.76 -12.31 -9.49
CA VAL A 35 -2.12 -11.22 -10.38
C VAL A 35 -0.93 -10.26 -10.49
N THR A 36 -0.61 -9.86 -11.71
CA THR A 36 0.28 -8.73 -11.96
C THR A 36 -0.52 -7.52 -12.35
N THR A 37 -0.19 -6.34 -11.85
CA THR A 37 -0.82 -5.11 -12.30
C THR A 37 0.20 -4.19 -12.95
N SER A 38 -0.28 -3.33 -13.84
CA SER A 38 0.48 -2.24 -14.42
C SER A 38 -0.47 -1.09 -14.69
N LEU A 39 0.02 0.13 -14.48
CA LEU A 39 -0.73 1.36 -14.74
C LEU A 39 0.05 2.18 -15.75
N TYR A 40 -0.63 2.66 -16.78
CA TYR A 40 -0.06 3.60 -17.75
C TYR A 40 -0.70 4.95 -17.56
N HIS A 41 0.09 6.02 -17.57
CA HIS A 41 -0.38 7.39 -17.50
C HIS A 41 0.08 8.14 -18.75
N LYS A 42 -0.87 8.66 -19.53
CA LYS A 42 -0.60 9.35 -20.81
C LYS A 42 0.28 8.52 -21.76
N GLY A 43 0.03 7.21 -21.82
CA GLY A 43 0.77 6.27 -22.68
C GLY A 43 2.11 5.77 -22.11
N LEU A 44 2.56 6.29 -20.96
CA LEU A 44 3.80 5.85 -20.31
C LEU A 44 3.49 4.88 -19.18
N LYS A 45 4.16 3.72 -19.18
CA LYS A 45 4.06 2.74 -18.09
C LYS A 45 4.66 3.33 -16.81
N MET A 46 3.90 3.32 -15.72
CA MET A 46 4.41 3.70 -14.40
C MET A 46 5.38 2.64 -13.92
N SER A 47 6.54 3.08 -13.42
CA SER A 47 7.56 2.17 -12.89
C SER A 47 7.08 1.49 -11.61
N ASN A 48 7.52 0.26 -11.36
CA ASN A 48 7.34 -0.36 -10.05
C ASN A 48 8.30 0.32 -9.07
N PRO A 49 7.81 0.90 -7.97
CA PRO A 49 8.66 1.65 -7.05
C PRO A 49 9.63 0.69 -6.35
N GLU A 50 10.92 1.02 -6.31
CA GLU A 50 11.93 0.23 -5.58
C GLU A 50 11.75 0.32 -4.05
N PHE A 51 11.13 1.39 -3.58
CA PHE A 51 10.89 1.65 -2.18
C PHE A 51 9.46 2.12 -1.92
N LEU A 52 8.93 1.74 -0.77
CA LEU A 52 7.62 2.15 -0.29
C LEU A 52 7.77 2.76 1.10
N TYR A 53 7.00 3.81 1.37
CA TYR A 53 6.97 4.51 2.65
C TYR A 53 5.64 4.27 3.33
N LYS A 54 5.67 3.98 4.63
CA LYS A 54 4.48 3.96 5.48
C LYS A 54 4.67 4.92 6.64
N PHE A 55 3.65 5.74 6.89
CA PHE A 55 3.62 6.73 7.94
C PHE A 55 2.77 6.22 9.08
N TYR A 56 3.26 6.41 10.30
CA TYR A 56 2.65 5.87 11.50
C TYR A 56 2.46 7.00 12.51
N ALA A 57 1.22 7.17 12.96
CA ALA A 57 0.91 7.94 14.16
C ALA A 57 1.54 7.28 15.40
N PRO A 58 1.81 8.03 16.48
CA PRO A 58 2.45 7.52 17.69
C PRO A 58 1.51 6.67 18.58
N GLU A 59 0.81 5.72 17.96
CA GLU A 59 -0.11 4.78 18.61
C GLU A 59 0.60 3.48 18.97
N ASN A 60 0.18 2.83 20.07
CA ASN A 60 0.85 1.62 20.58
C ASN A 60 0.99 0.50 19.55
N TYR A 61 -0.09 0.20 18.82
CA TYR A 61 -0.11 -0.85 17.80
C TYR A 61 0.83 -0.56 16.62
N ASN A 62 1.15 0.71 16.36
CA ASN A 62 2.10 1.06 15.30
C ASN A 62 3.53 0.72 15.71
N PHE A 63 3.91 0.96 16.97
CA PHE A 63 5.20 0.52 17.50
C PHE A 63 5.28 -1.01 17.57
N GLU A 64 4.20 -1.67 17.99
CA GLU A 64 4.12 -3.15 18.04
C GLU A 64 4.33 -3.76 16.65
N SER A 65 3.81 -3.13 15.59
CA SER A 65 4.02 -3.57 14.20
C SER A 65 5.48 -3.49 13.72
N LEU A 66 6.33 -2.72 14.41
CA LEU A 66 7.77 -2.68 14.19
C LEU A 66 8.52 -3.64 15.11
N GLU A 67 8.09 -3.77 16.37
CA GLU A 67 8.69 -4.69 17.34
C GLU A 67 8.50 -6.15 16.93
N ASN A 68 7.31 -6.47 16.43
CA ASN A 68 6.96 -7.72 15.79
C ASN A 68 6.63 -7.41 14.33
N PRO A 69 7.62 -7.38 13.41
CA PRO A 69 7.43 -6.87 12.05
C PRO A 69 6.23 -7.50 11.33
N TYR A 70 5.17 -6.72 11.16
CA TYR A 70 3.99 -7.08 10.37
C TYR A 70 3.39 -5.87 9.66
N LEU A 71 2.61 -6.14 8.62
CA LEU A 71 1.76 -5.16 7.95
C LEU A 71 0.31 -5.38 8.36
N TYR A 72 -0.35 -4.30 8.76
CA TYR A 72 -1.79 -4.31 9.03
C TYR A 72 -2.58 -4.05 7.75
N PHE A 73 -3.61 -4.87 7.51
CA PHE A 73 -4.54 -4.76 6.41
C PHE A 73 -5.89 -4.31 6.96
N GLY A 74 -6.21 -3.02 6.75
CA GLY A 74 -7.43 -2.41 7.23
C GLY A 74 -8.64 -2.79 6.40
N ASP A 75 -9.83 -2.68 7.01
CA ASP A 75 -11.10 -2.75 6.28
C ASP A 75 -11.22 -1.49 5.41
N PRO A 76 -11.57 -1.61 4.11
CA PRO A 76 -11.88 -0.44 3.28
C PRO A 76 -12.89 0.52 3.93
N SER A 77 -13.85 0.02 4.73
CA SER A 77 -14.85 0.87 5.40
C SER A 77 -14.26 1.77 6.50
N ASP A 78 -13.06 1.45 7.00
CA ASP A 78 -12.40 2.19 8.09
C ASP A 78 -11.61 3.40 7.56
N PHE A 79 -11.59 3.64 6.25
CA PHE A 79 -10.79 4.69 5.65
C PHE A 79 -11.42 6.06 5.88
N ASN A 80 -10.56 7.08 6.03
CA ASN A 80 -10.97 8.44 6.42
C ASN A 80 -11.54 9.28 5.26
N ASP A 81 -11.41 8.82 4.02
CA ASP A 81 -11.98 9.43 2.82
C ASP A 81 -13.27 8.71 2.44
N THR A 82 -14.40 9.42 2.54
CA THR A 82 -15.75 8.87 2.30
C THR A 82 -15.93 8.32 0.88
N PHE A 83 -15.10 8.74 -0.07
CA PHE A 83 -15.16 8.28 -1.45
C PHE A 83 -14.05 7.27 -1.80
N ASP A 84 -13.19 6.92 -0.85
CA ASP A 84 -12.14 5.92 -1.07
C ASP A 84 -12.73 4.51 -1.08
N CYS A 85 -12.20 3.66 -1.96
CA CYS A 85 -12.59 2.25 -2.09
C CYS A 85 -14.09 1.99 -2.36
N VAL A 86 -14.83 2.98 -2.87
CA VAL A 86 -16.23 2.79 -3.26
C VAL A 86 -16.32 1.75 -4.36
N ILE A 87 -17.15 0.73 -4.19
CA ILE A 87 -17.40 -0.27 -5.23
C ILE A 87 -18.55 0.20 -6.12
N SER A 88 -18.50 -0.13 -7.41
CA SER A 88 -19.56 0.20 -8.35
C SER A 88 -20.91 -0.46 -8.00
N GLU A 89 -21.96 0.35 -8.01
CA GLU A 89 -23.36 -0.04 -7.75
C GLU A 89 -24.07 -0.48 -9.05
N ASN A 90 -23.31 -0.77 -10.10
CA ASN A 90 -23.89 -1.16 -11.37
C ASN A 90 -24.70 -2.45 -11.22
N SER A 91 -25.94 -2.48 -11.74
CA SER A 91 -26.80 -3.68 -11.70
C SER A 91 -26.19 -4.95 -12.29
N TYR A 92 -25.16 -4.83 -13.14
CA TYR A 92 -24.38 -5.98 -13.58
C TYR A 92 -23.46 -6.51 -12.48
N ILE A 93 -22.77 -5.62 -11.78
CA ILE A 93 -21.85 -5.94 -10.69
C ILE A 93 -22.59 -6.56 -9.51
N GLU A 94 -23.73 -5.99 -9.14
CA GLU A 94 -24.60 -6.53 -8.08
C GLU A 94 -25.00 -7.99 -8.32
N LYS A 95 -25.09 -8.44 -9.58
CA LYS A 95 -25.48 -9.81 -9.91
C LYS A 95 -24.40 -10.85 -9.61
N PHE A 96 -23.12 -10.45 -9.60
CA PHE A 96 -22.00 -11.38 -9.41
C PHE A 96 -21.17 -11.09 -8.16
N LEU A 97 -21.31 -9.92 -7.53
CA LEU A 97 -20.63 -9.56 -6.29
C LEU A 97 -21.36 -10.16 -5.07
N ASP A 98 -20.64 -10.93 -4.25
CA ASP A 98 -21.14 -11.46 -2.97
C ASP A 98 -20.45 -10.77 -1.79
N ASN A 99 -21.19 -10.53 -0.71
CA ASN A 99 -20.73 -9.93 0.55
C ASN A 99 -19.51 -10.65 1.13
N LYS A 100 -19.39 -11.97 0.95
CA LYS A 100 -18.24 -12.74 1.44
C LYS A 100 -16.91 -12.22 0.86
N TYR A 101 -16.90 -11.72 -0.37
CA TYR A 101 -15.70 -11.12 -0.94
C TYR A 101 -15.36 -9.81 -0.23
N LEU A 102 -16.35 -8.95 -0.01
CA LEU A 102 -16.17 -7.65 0.64
C LEU A 102 -15.64 -7.80 2.07
N GLU A 103 -16.21 -8.74 2.84
CA GLU A 103 -15.80 -9.03 4.23
C GLU A 103 -14.35 -9.52 4.36
N ASN A 104 -13.75 -10.04 3.29
CA ASN A 104 -12.38 -10.55 3.31
C ASN A 104 -11.36 -9.63 2.62
N ILE A 105 -11.78 -8.46 2.15
CA ILE A 105 -10.87 -7.46 1.61
C ILE A 105 -10.10 -6.81 2.75
N GLY A 106 -8.78 -6.82 2.64
CA GLY A 106 -7.91 -6.01 3.48
C GLY A 106 -6.97 -5.17 2.61
N ILE A 107 -6.73 -3.92 3.01
CA ILE A 107 -5.87 -2.99 2.26
C ILE A 107 -4.76 -2.47 3.17
N CYS A 108 -3.52 -2.52 2.67
CA CYS A 108 -2.37 -1.87 3.28
C CYS A 108 -1.82 -0.79 2.34
N ASN A 109 -1.96 0.47 2.76
CA ASN A 109 -1.54 1.64 2.00
C ASN A 109 -0.08 2.01 2.28
N PHE A 110 0.60 2.45 1.23
CA PHE A 110 1.94 3.03 1.22
C PHE A 110 1.95 4.29 0.36
N SER A 111 2.95 5.13 0.56
CA SER A 111 3.30 6.19 -0.40
C SER A 111 4.62 5.84 -1.09
N ILE A 112 4.77 6.24 -2.35
CA ILE A 112 6.05 6.15 -3.06
C ILE A 112 6.97 7.34 -2.74
N GLU A 113 6.44 8.40 -2.12
CA GLU A 113 7.16 9.61 -1.76
C GLU A 113 7.09 9.90 -0.25
N LYS A 114 7.99 10.78 0.25
CA LYS A 114 7.87 11.36 1.59
C LYS A 114 7.56 12.85 1.50
N THR A 115 6.29 13.20 1.36
CA THR A 115 5.86 14.60 1.31
C THR A 115 5.60 15.14 2.72
N ASN A 116 5.62 16.48 2.87
CA ASN A 116 5.27 17.13 4.13
C ASN A 116 3.81 16.83 4.54
N GLN A 117 2.93 16.68 3.55
CA GLN A 117 1.51 16.37 3.73
C GLN A 117 1.34 14.98 4.35
N MET A 118 2.09 13.98 3.87
CA MET A 118 2.05 12.63 4.47
C MET A 118 2.41 12.66 5.97
N TRP A 119 3.45 13.41 6.34
CA TRP A 119 3.81 13.61 7.74
C TRP A 119 2.72 14.33 8.55
N ALA A 120 2.06 15.31 7.94
CA ALA A 120 1.03 16.11 8.60
C ALA A 120 -0.22 15.28 8.93
N TYR A 121 -0.70 14.50 7.96
CA TYR A 121 -1.94 13.73 8.07
C TYR A 121 -1.73 12.36 8.73
N TYR A 122 -0.68 11.62 8.34
CA TYR A 122 -0.55 10.21 8.70
C TYR A 122 0.46 9.91 9.81
N ALA A 123 1.33 10.87 10.15
CA ALA A 123 2.27 10.76 11.28
C ALA A 123 2.00 11.78 12.39
N GLU A 124 0.71 12.10 12.59
CA GLU A 124 0.18 13.02 13.60
C GLU A 124 1.00 14.33 13.70
N LYS A 125 1.12 15.06 12.59
CA LYS A 125 1.84 16.34 12.54
C LYS A 125 3.32 16.25 12.97
N ASN A 126 4.01 15.17 12.57
CA ASN A 126 5.43 14.87 12.89
C ASN A 126 5.70 14.40 14.32
N LYS A 127 4.68 13.91 15.04
CA LYS A 127 4.87 13.24 16.34
C LYS A 127 5.14 11.74 16.18
N GLY A 128 4.76 11.17 15.05
CA GLY A 128 4.97 9.77 14.71
C GLY A 128 6.30 9.50 14.02
N PHE A 129 6.33 8.44 13.22
CA PHE A 129 7.50 8.01 12.46
C PHE A 129 7.09 7.53 11.06
N ALA A 130 8.06 7.39 10.17
CA ALA A 130 7.86 6.76 8.87
C ALA A 130 8.87 5.63 8.65
N VAL A 131 8.45 4.58 7.96
CA VAL A 131 9.27 3.41 7.66
C VAL A 131 9.40 3.30 6.15
N LYS A 132 10.63 3.15 5.68
CA LYS A 132 10.95 2.90 4.27
C LYS A 132 11.27 1.42 4.10
N PHE A 133 10.54 0.78 3.21
CA PHE A 133 10.70 -0.62 2.88
C PHE A 133 11.29 -0.77 1.48
N LYS A 134 12.15 -1.78 1.30
CA LYS A 134 12.60 -2.27 -0.01
C LYS A 134 11.44 -3.05 -0.63
N ASN A 135 10.92 -2.59 -1.76
CA ASN A 135 9.84 -3.28 -2.48
C ASN A 135 10.42 -4.32 -3.43
N ASN A 136 10.90 -5.43 -2.85
CA ASN A 136 11.47 -6.54 -3.60
C ASN A 136 10.75 -7.85 -3.25
N LYS A 137 11.20 -8.96 -3.82
CA LYS A 137 10.63 -10.30 -3.60
C LYS A 137 10.60 -10.77 -2.15
N LEU A 138 11.42 -10.19 -1.26
CA LEU A 138 11.44 -10.51 0.16
C LEU A 138 10.42 -9.70 0.96
N PHE A 139 9.95 -8.55 0.43
CA PHE A 139 9.05 -7.66 1.16
C PHE A 139 7.79 -8.39 1.53
N LEU A 140 7.18 -9.02 0.52
CA LEU A 140 6.12 -9.98 0.69
C LEU A 140 6.30 -11.04 -0.40
N PRO A 141 6.89 -12.21 -0.06
CA PRO A 141 7.11 -13.28 -1.02
C PRO A 141 5.77 -13.69 -1.61
N TYR A 142 5.79 -14.04 -2.90
CA TYR A 142 4.59 -14.51 -3.59
C TYR A 142 4.00 -15.71 -2.84
N GLY A 143 2.72 -15.61 -2.49
CA GLY A 143 1.95 -16.57 -1.71
C GLY A 143 0.47 -16.21 -1.76
N ASP A 144 -0.38 -17.13 -1.28
CA ASP A 144 -1.83 -17.12 -1.53
C ASP A 144 -2.58 -15.92 -0.92
N ASN A 145 -1.94 -15.13 -0.04
CA ASN A 145 -2.60 -14.13 0.79
C ASN A 145 -2.50 -12.68 0.29
N ILE A 146 -1.77 -12.37 -0.78
CA ILE A 146 -1.79 -11.01 -1.39
C ILE A 146 -2.24 -11.15 -2.83
N ALA A 147 -3.37 -10.55 -3.12
CA ALA A 147 -3.97 -10.62 -4.42
C ALA A 147 -3.47 -9.51 -5.35
N ILE A 148 -3.29 -8.28 -4.84
CA ILE A 148 -2.96 -7.12 -5.68
C ILE A 148 -1.87 -6.27 -5.05
N LYS A 149 -0.92 -5.83 -5.87
CA LYS A 149 0.06 -4.78 -5.57
C LYS A 149 -0.04 -3.76 -6.70
N SER A 150 -0.48 -2.53 -6.44
CA SER A 150 -0.76 -1.56 -7.51
C SER A 150 -0.53 -0.12 -7.08
N HIS A 151 -0.19 0.71 -8.08
CA HIS A 151 -0.39 2.16 -7.99
C HIS A 151 -1.87 2.48 -7.84
N VAL A 152 -2.17 3.58 -7.15
CA VAL A 152 -3.49 4.22 -7.16
C VAL A 152 -3.52 5.22 -8.31
N LEU A 153 -4.61 5.19 -9.08
CA LEU A 153 -4.86 6.17 -10.12
C LEU A 153 -5.69 7.33 -9.58
N TYR A 154 -5.48 8.50 -10.16
CA TYR A 154 -6.11 9.73 -9.70
C TYR A 154 -6.99 10.34 -10.78
N LEU A 155 -8.31 10.26 -10.60
CA LEU A 155 -9.36 10.68 -11.54
C LEU A 155 -9.92 12.05 -11.19
N ASN A 156 -10.26 12.83 -12.22
CA ASN A 156 -11.05 14.04 -12.00
C ASN A 156 -12.50 13.67 -11.71
N ASN A 157 -13.01 12.67 -12.44
CA ASN A 157 -14.34 12.11 -12.27
C ASN A 157 -14.25 10.72 -11.67
N ASP A 158 -14.16 10.65 -10.33
CA ASP A 158 -14.01 9.41 -9.59
C ASP A 158 -15.35 8.69 -9.34
N ILE A 159 -16.11 8.51 -10.42
CA ILE A 159 -17.37 7.76 -10.37
C ILE A 159 -17.05 6.27 -10.50
N PRO A 160 -17.60 5.40 -9.64
CA PRO A 160 -17.34 3.95 -9.69
C PRO A 160 -17.74 3.30 -11.03
N ASP A 161 -18.88 3.71 -11.59
CA ASP A 161 -19.47 3.12 -12.78
C ASP A 161 -18.75 3.57 -14.06
N HIS A 162 -18.03 2.65 -14.71
CA HIS A 162 -17.32 2.93 -15.95
C HIS A 162 -17.66 1.93 -17.08
N PRO A 163 -18.18 2.36 -18.24
CA PRO A 163 -18.62 1.46 -19.32
C PRO A 163 -17.54 0.46 -19.77
N ASN A 164 -16.30 0.92 -19.98
CA ASN A 164 -15.19 0.05 -20.41
C ASN A 164 -14.86 -1.03 -19.35
N LEU A 165 -15.01 -0.72 -18.06
CA LEU A 165 -14.80 -1.71 -17.00
C LEU A 165 -15.92 -2.75 -17.03
N ILE A 166 -17.17 -2.30 -17.12
CA ILE A 166 -18.34 -3.19 -17.18
C ILE A 166 -18.25 -4.12 -18.41
N GLU A 167 -17.87 -3.60 -19.57
CA GLU A 167 -17.64 -4.40 -20.77
C GLU A 167 -16.49 -5.41 -20.57
N THR A 168 -15.40 -5.00 -19.93
CA THR A 168 -14.29 -5.89 -19.57
C THR A 168 -14.77 -7.01 -18.65
N LEU A 169 -15.54 -6.70 -17.61
CA LEU A 169 -16.09 -7.69 -16.68
C LEU A 169 -17.05 -8.67 -17.37
N LYS A 170 -17.89 -8.20 -18.29
CA LYS A 170 -18.76 -9.04 -19.13
C LYS A 170 -17.97 -9.97 -20.04
N SER A 171 -16.82 -9.53 -20.56
CA SER A 171 -15.97 -10.38 -21.40
C SER A 171 -15.33 -11.57 -20.64
N LEU A 172 -15.36 -11.54 -19.31
CA LEU A 172 -14.89 -12.62 -18.43
C LEU A 172 -16.02 -13.52 -17.94
N GLU A 173 -17.27 -13.20 -18.28
CA GLU A 173 -18.45 -13.94 -17.84
C GLU A 173 -18.63 -15.21 -18.68
N ASP A 174 -18.00 -16.29 -18.27
CA ASP A 174 -18.17 -17.58 -18.93
C ASP A 174 -19.04 -18.51 -18.10
N LYS A 175 -20.26 -18.79 -18.60
CA LYS A 175 -21.19 -19.79 -18.03
C LYS A 175 -20.60 -21.22 -17.93
N HIS A 176 -19.41 -21.44 -18.52
CA HIS A 176 -18.66 -22.69 -18.51
C HIS A 176 -17.18 -22.52 -18.13
N ALA A 177 -16.82 -21.42 -17.45
CA ALA A 177 -15.46 -21.17 -17.02
C ALA A 177 -14.96 -22.28 -16.07
N PRO A 178 -13.74 -22.82 -16.28
CA PRO A 178 -13.14 -23.76 -15.34
C PRO A 178 -12.87 -23.07 -13.99
N ASP A 179 -12.85 -23.82 -12.90
CA ASP A 179 -12.64 -23.29 -11.54
C ASP A 179 -11.47 -22.29 -11.40
N PRO A 180 -10.31 -22.46 -12.10
CA PRO A 180 -9.19 -21.52 -12.01
C PRO A 180 -9.50 -20.09 -12.48
N VAL A 181 -10.50 -19.89 -13.36
CA VAL A 181 -10.85 -18.54 -13.83
C VAL A 181 -12.05 -17.95 -13.10
N LYS A 182 -12.69 -18.74 -12.22
CA LYS A 182 -13.74 -18.25 -11.32
C LYS A 182 -13.13 -17.21 -10.38
N GLY A 183 -13.70 -16.02 -10.39
CA GLY A 183 -13.27 -14.90 -9.56
C GLY A 183 -12.30 -13.90 -10.20
N TRP A 184 -11.88 -14.12 -11.46
CA TRP A 184 -11.13 -13.09 -12.21
C TRP A 184 -11.89 -11.77 -12.32
N GLN A 185 -13.22 -11.83 -12.45
CA GLN A 185 -14.07 -10.63 -12.41
C GLN A 185 -13.89 -9.84 -11.10
N HIS A 186 -13.78 -10.50 -9.95
CA HIS A 186 -13.51 -9.85 -8.67
C HIS A 186 -12.12 -9.22 -8.63
N GLN A 187 -11.10 -9.89 -9.19
CA GLN A 187 -9.74 -9.35 -9.24
C GLN A 187 -9.67 -8.07 -10.10
N VAL A 188 -10.34 -8.07 -11.25
CA VAL A 188 -10.43 -6.89 -12.13
C VAL A 188 -11.22 -5.77 -11.45
N LEU A 189 -12.39 -6.10 -10.90
CA LEU A 189 -13.26 -5.15 -10.22
C LEU A 189 -12.54 -4.50 -9.04
N PHE A 190 -11.98 -5.29 -8.12
CA PHE A 190 -11.30 -4.78 -6.93
C PHE A 190 -9.98 -4.09 -7.24
N HIS A 191 -9.29 -4.47 -8.32
CA HIS A 191 -8.14 -3.69 -8.78
C HIS A 191 -8.55 -2.27 -9.21
N HIS A 192 -9.64 -2.13 -9.96
CA HIS A 192 -10.17 -0.81 -10.33
C HIS A 192 -10.77 -0.07 -9.12
N ASP A 193 -11.82 -0.68 -8.58
CA ASP A 193 -12.39 -0.62 -7.24
C ASP A 193 -11.58 0.13 -6.17
N LEU A 194 -10.52 -0.54 -5.77
CA LEU A 194 -9.77 -0.24 -4.58
C LEU A 194 -8.45 0.44 -4.89
N CYS A 195 -8.16 0.78 -6.16
CA CYS A 195 -6.94 1.49 -6.54
C CYS A 195 -7.23 2.76 -7.34
N ARG A 196 -8.30 3.48 -7.00
CA ARG A 196 -8.60 4.80 -7.53
C ARG A 196 -8.96 5.79 -6.44
N LYS A 197 -8.71 7.06 -6.72
CA LYS A 197 -9.02 8.22 -5.88
C LYS A 197 -9.29 9.44 -6.73
N ASN A 198 -9.91 10.45 -6.13
CA ASN A 198 -10.00 11.78 -6.72
C ASN A 198 -8.62 12.44 -6.85
N THR A 199 -8.44 13.27 -7.90
CA THR A 199 -7.20 14.05 -8.13
C THR A 199 -6.75 14.93 -6.96
N SER A 200 -7.67 15.29 -6.07
CA SER A 200 -7.38 16.04 -4.84
C SER A 200 -6.40 15.32 -3.90
N TYR A 201 -6.25 14.00 -4.04
CA TYR A 201 -5.35 13.16 -3.23
C TYR A 201 -4.07 12.75 -3.95
N THR A 202 -3.76 13.33 -5.12
CA THR A 202 -2.54 13.02 -5.90
C THR A 202 -1.25 13.13 -5.10
N TRP A 203 -1.21 14.00 -4.10
CA TRP A 203 -0.05 14.21 -3.21
C TRP A 203 0.27 13.01 -2.32
N GLU A 204 -0.65 12.05 -2.16
CA GLU A 204 -0.40 10.81 -1.41
C GLU A 204 0.53 9.87 -2.18
N SER A 205 0.51 9.94 -3.52
CA SER A 205 1.30 9.09 -4.42
C SER A 205 1.26 7.63 -3.99
N GLU A 206 0.03 7.13 -3.85
CA GLU A 206 -0.30 5.94 -3.10
C GLU A 206 0.00 4.66 -3.89
N TYR A 207 0.49 3.66 -3.16
CA TYR A 207 0.67 2.30 -3.63
C TYR A 207 -0.01 1.35 -2.65
N ARG A 208 -0.90 0.50 -3.14
CA ARG A 208 -1.73 -0.39 -2.32
C ARG A 208 -1.31 -1.83 -2.46
N PHE A 209 -1.28 -2.52 -1.32
CA PHE A 209 -1.35 -3.96 -1.27
C PHE A 209 -2.74 -4.38 -0.81
N ILE A 210 -3.34 -5.33 -1.51
CA ILE A 210 -4.70 -5.82 -1.23
C ILE A 210 -4.66 -7.33 -1.03
N THR A 211 -5.32 -7.78 0.03
CA THR A 211 -5.60 -9.20 0.31
C THR A 211 -7.09 -9.48 0.19
N PHE A 212 -7.43 -10.69 -0.23
CA PHE A 212 -8.80 -11.23 -0.18
C PHE A 212 -8.95 -12.30 0.89
N ASN A 213 -7.97 -12.42 1.80
CA ASN A 213 -7.94 -13.40 2.88
C ASN A 213 -7.78 -12.69 4.24
N ARG A 214 -8.37 -11.49 4.40
CA ARG A 214 -8.18 -10.64 5.59
C ARG A 214 -8.43 -11.39 6.90
N GLU A 215 -9.50 -12.17 6.96
CA GLU A 215 -9.88 -12.92 8.16
C GLU A 215 -8.90 -14.06 8.45
N GLU A 216 -8.42 -14.77 7.42
CA GLU A 216 -7.44 -15.85 7.57
C GLU A 216 -6.11 -15.35 8.12
N ILE A 217 -5.67 -14.17 7.65
CA ILE A 217 -4.45 -13.52 8.16
C ILE A 217 -4.72 -12.69 9.42
N LYS A 218 -5.94 -12.66 9.96
CA LYS A 218 -6.33 -11.83 11.11
C LYS A 218 -5.88 -10.37 10.97
N ARG A 219 -6.00 -9.81 9.76
CA ARG A 219 -5.55 -8.46 9.39
C ARG A 219 -4.03 -8.19 9.53
N GLN A 220 -3.22 -9.19 9.84
CA GLN A 220 -1.79 -9.04 10.09
C GLN A 220 -0.98 -9.99 9.22
N MET A 221 -0.07 -9.45 8.41
CA MET A 221 0.86 -10.27 7.65
C MET A 221 2.28 -10.02 8.09
N THR A 222 2.94 -11.09 8.53
CA THR A 222 4.34 -11.04 8.95
C THR A 222 5.25 -10.51 7.84
N LEU A 223 6.14 -9.61 8.22
CA LEU A 223 7.10 -8.97 7.35
C LEU A 223 8.49 -9.55 7.59
N ASN A 224 9.26 -9.76 6.53
CA ASN A 224 10.69 -10.04 6.68
C ASN A 224 11.42 -8.77 7.15
N PRO A 225 12.03 -8.72 8.35
CA PRO A 225 12.60 -7.48 8.86
C PRO A 225 13.76 -6.90 8.02
N THR A 226 14.42 -7.72 7.20
CA THR A 226 15.50 -7.30 6.29
C THR A 226 15.03 -6.34 5.18
N THR A 227 13.71 -6.26 4.96
CA THR A 227 13.11 -5.38 3.96
C THR A 227 12.91 -3.97 4.50
N ILE A 228 12.96 -3.78 5.82
CA ILE A 228 13.03 -2.45 6.42
C ILE A 228 14.39 -1.86 6.06
N ASP A 229 14.41 -0.80 5.27
CA ASP A 229 15.65 -0.11 4.86
C ASP A 229 15.99 1.01 5.84
N SER A 230 15.00 1.85 6.16
CA SER A 230 15.21 3.06 6.94
C SER A 230 14.00 3.38 7.81
N ILE A 231 14.25 3.98 8.98
CA ILE A 231 13.24 4.56 9.87
C ILE A 231 13.52 6.06 10.01
N TYR A 232 12.46 6.85 9.88
CA TYR A 232 12.48 8.30 9.97
C TYR A 232 11.67 8.72 11.20
N ILE A 233 12.31 9.47 12.10
CA ILE A 233 11.74 9.91 13.36
C ILE A 233 11.22 11.33 13.19
N GLY A 234 9.95 11.56 13.52
CA GLY A 234 9.39 12.91 13.51
C GLY A 234 9.99 13.79 14.60
N HIS A 235 10.43 15.00 14.26
CA HIS A 235 11.08 15.91 15.21
C HIS A 235 10.21 16.34 16.40
N LYS A 236 8.89 16.08 16.40
CA LYS A 236 7.98 16.37 17.52
C LYS A 236 7.58 15.13 18.32
N MET A 237 8.17 13.97 18.03
CA MET A 237 7.91 12.76 18.79
C MET A 237 8.23 12.98 20.28
N SER A 238 7.37 12.48 21.16
CA SER A 238 7.55 12.62 22.61
C SER A 238 8.78 11.87 23.10
N LYS A 239 9.27 12.23 24.29
CA LYS A 239 10.40 11.56 24.93
C LYS A 239 10.14 10.05 25.09
N ASP A 240 8.97 9.69 25.61
CA ASP A 240 8.64 8.28 25.89
C ASP A 240 8.56 7.45 24.60
N ASN A 241 7.96 8.00 23.54
CA ASN A 241 7.90 7.35 22.24
C ASN A 241 9.27 7.25 21.56
N LEU A 242 10.13 8.26 21.75
CA LEU A 242 11.51 8.21 21.27
C LEU A 242 12.28 7.06 21.94
N GLU A 243 12.20 6.95 23.27
CA GLU A 243 12.89 5.89 24.00
C GLU A 243 12.35 4.50 23.65
N ARG A 244 11.02 4.36 23.47
CA ARG A 244 10.41 3.13 22.95
C ARG A 244 10.88 2.80 21.54
N LEU A 245 10.94 3.79 20.63
CA LEU A 245 11.40 3.53 19.27
C LEU A 245 12.90 3.16 19.26
N LYS A 246 13.73 3.80 20.09
CA LYS A 246 15.15 3.42 20.24
C LYS A 246 15.30 1.97 20.69
N SER A 247 14.51 1.51 21.67
CA SER A 247 14.59 0.13 22.15
C SER A 247 14.14 -0.91 21.12
N ILE A 248 13.25 -0.54 20.20
CA ILE A 248 12.86 -1.39 19.07
C ILE A 248 13.98 -1.40 18.01
N VAL A 249 14.48 -0.22 17.64
CA VAL A 249 15.41 -0.03 16.52
C VAL A 249 16.80 -0.62 16.79
N ILE A 250 17.22 -0.73 18.05
CA ILE A 250 18.50 -1.37 18.40
C ILE A 250 18.56 -2.85 17.94
N ASN A 251 17.41 -3.51 17.80
CA ASN A 251 17.32 -4.88 17.29
C ASN A 251 17.49 -4.97 15.76
N PHE A 252 17.53 -3.84 15.05
CA PHE A 252 17.65 -3.76 13.60
C PHE A 252 18.96 -3.09 13.17
N SER A 253 20.08 -3.80 13.36
CA SER A 253 21.43 -3.28 13.06
C SER A 253 21.64 -2.84 11.59
N HIS A 254 20.87 -3.38 10.64
CA HIS A 254 20.93 -3.01 9.22
C HIS A 254 20.11 -1.77 8.87
N VAL A 255 19.22 -1.31 9.74
CA VAL A 255 18.28 -0.22 9.45
C VAL A 255 18.96 1.13 9.64
N LYS A 256 18.81 2.00 8.65
CA LYS A 256 19.30 3.38 8.74
C LYS A 256 18.28 4.21 9.50
N VAL A 257 18.75 5.05 10.42
CA VAL A 257 17.87 5.92 11.20
C VAL A 257 18.08 7.37 10.78
N PHE A 258 16.99 8.11 10.64
CA PHE A 258 16.98 9.52 10.28
C PHE A 258 16.09 10.30 11.25
N LEU A 259 16.45 11.55 11.52
CA LEU A 259 15.59 12.53 12.17
C LEU A 259 15.07 13.51 11.11
N SER A 260 13.74 13.58 10.95
CA SER A 260 13.08 14.45 9.96
C SER A 260 12.73 15.79 10.61
N VAL A 261 13.51 16.83 10.28
CA VAL A 261 13.39 18.19 10.84
C VAL A 261 12.92 19.21 9.80
N PRO A 262 12.21 20.28 10.19
CA PRO A 262 11.84 21.34 9.26
C PRO A 262 13.08 22.15 8.87
N ASN A 263 13.26 22.38 7.58
CA ASN A 263 14.22 23.34 7.04
C ASN A 263 13.47 24.58 6.53
N PRO A 264 13.50 25.72 7.25
CA PRO A 264 12.76 26.92 6.88
C PRO A 264 13.17 27.51 5.53
N LYS A 265 14.42 27.30 5.09
CA LYS A 265 14.92 27.85 3.82
C LYS A 265 14.32 27.13 2.61
N SER A 266 14.17 25.80 2.71
CA SER A 266 13.60 24.99 1.63
C SER A 266 12.10 24.74 1.78
N GLN A 267 11.49 25.16 2.90
CA GLN A 267 10.10 24.90 3.27
C GLN A 267 9.72 23.40 3.21
N LYS A 268 10.69 22.53 3.50
CA LYS A 268 10.56 21.07 3.45
C LYS A 268 11.14 20.43 4.70
N LEU A 269 10.74 19.19 4.94
CA LEU A 269 11.44 18.35 5.89
C LEU A 269 12.77 17.89 5.29
N GLU A 270 13.80 17.89 6.11
CA GLU A 270 15.12 17.38 5.81
C GLU A 270 15.44 16.20 6.73
N ASP A 271 15.99 15.13 6.15
CA ASP A 271 16.28 13.89 6.85
C ASP A 271 17.76 13.84 7.26
N ILE A 272 18.03 14.07 8.55
CA ILE A 272 19.40 14.01 9.09
C ILE A 272 19.71 12.58 9.50
N LYS A 273 20.73 11.97 8.88
CA LYS A 273 21.15 10.59 9.20
C LYS A 273 21.74 10.51 10.60
N ILE A 274 21.27 9.55 11.39
CA ILE A 274 21.71 9.29 12.75
C ILE A 274 22.68 8.11 12.75
N LYS A 275 23.91 8.34 13.25
CA LYS A 275 24.93 7.29 13.39
C LYS A 275 24.89 6.61 14.75
N ASP A 276 24.47 7.34 15.78
CA ASP A 276 24.36 6.87 17.15
C ASP A 276 23.05 7.40 17.74
N LEU A 277 22.17 6.48 18.14
CA LEU A 277 20.85 6.79 18.69
C LEU A 277 20.93 7.58 20.00
N ASN A 278 22.03 7.46 20.75
CA ASN A 278 22.22 8.18 22.01
C ASN A 278 22.37 9.69 21.81
N ARG A 279 22.71 10.12 20.58
CA ARG A 279 22.81 11.54 20.21
C ARG A 279 21.45 12.20 19.99
N LEU A 280 20.36 11.43 19.96
CA LEU A 280 19.00 11.95 19.90
C LEU A 280 18.54 12.32 21.31
N VAL A 281 18.44 13.62 21.57
CA VAL A 281 18.01 14.17 22.87
C VAL A 281 16.71 14.92 22.70
N TYR A 282 15.81 14.76 23.67
CA TYR A 282 14.57 15.51 23.74
C TYR A 282 14.80 16.84 24.47
N ASP A 283 14.51 17.95 23.80
CA ASP A 283 14.67 19.31 24.34
C ASP A 283 13.60 20.25 23.78
N GLN A 284 12.98 21.06 24.64
CA GLN A 284 11.96 22.06 24.28
C GLN A 284 10.85 21.52 23.34
N ASN A 285 10.26 20.39 23.72
CA ASN A 285 9.19 19.71 22.99
C ASN A 285 9.57 19.19 21.59
N ARG A 286 10.87 19.02 21.31
CA ARG A 286 11.38 18.51 20.05
C ARG A 286 12.58 17.60 20.26
N ILE A 287 12.86 16.77 19.27
CA ILE A 287 14.08 15.97 19.23
C ILE A 287 15.17 16.78 18.52
N LYS A 288 16.36 16.79 19.12
CA LYS A 288 17.57 17.40 18.57
C LYS A 288 18.66 16.35 18.44
N LEU A 289 19.52 16.52 17.44
CA LEU A 289 20.76 15.77 17.30
C LEU A 289 21.89 16.62 17.90
N ILE A 290 22.55 16.12 18.95
CA ILE A 290 23.73 16.73 19.58
C ILE A 290 25.01 16.07 19.10
#